data_AF-A0A955NSD3-F1
#
_entry.id   AF-A0A955NSD3-F1
#
_cell.length_a   1.000
_cell.length_b   1.000
_cell.length_c   1.000
_cell.angle_alpha   90.00
_cell.angle_beta   90.00
_cell.angle_gamma   90.00
#
_symmetry.space_group_name_H-M   'P 1'
#
loop_
_entity.id
_entity.type
_entity.pdbx_description
1 polymer ?
#
loop_
_entity_poly.entity_id
_entity_poly.type
_entity_poly.pdbx_seq_one_letter_code
_entity_poly.pdbx_strand_id
1 'polypeptide(L)'
;MHPTLFKIGSFEIGSFGLMVAIGFFAAYWVGMKEATRKGIAEDRFANFIIITLLAGLLGAKLLHVWVYLGQDSIKNLFFSRSGLVFYGGLIAGIPTGYYLTRKYG
;
A
#
# COMPACT_ATOMS: atom_id res chain seq x y z
N MET A 1 -21.57 0.34 12.88
CA MET A 1 -20.12 0.29 12.54
C MET A 1 -19.42 1.31 13.42
N HIS A 2 -18.45 0.90 14.24
CA HIS A 2 -17.60 1.84 14.97
C HIS A 2 -16.44 2.23 14.06
N PRO A 3 -16.36 3.48 13.56
CA PRO A 3 -15.28 3.91 12.67
C PRO A 3 -13.92 3.88 13.38
N THR A 4 -13.93 3.98 14.70
CA THR A 4 -12.78 4.06 15.59
C THR A 4 -12.76 2.85 16.51
N LEU A 5 -11.66 2.08 16.54
CA LEU A 5 -11.50 0.95 17.46
C LEU A 5 -10.80 1.37 18.75
N PHE A 6 -9.68 2.06 18.61
CA PHE A 6 -8.85 2.50 19.71
C PHE A 6 -8.39 3.93 19.47
N LYS A 7 -8.42 4.73 20.53
CA LYS A 7 -7.91 6.09 20.53
C LYS A 7 -6.85 6.18 21.62
N ILE A 8 -5.60 6.36 21.21
CA ILE A 8 -4.47 6.56 22.12
C ILE A 8 -4.07 8.03 21.97
N GLY A 9 -4.59 8.89 22.86
CA GLY A 9 -4.39 10.34 22.78
C GLY A 9 -4.97 10.94 21.49
N SER A 10 -4.11 11.51 20.65
CA SER A 10 -4.46 12.07 19.33
C SER A 10 -4.36 11.07 18.18
N PHE A 11 -3.92 9.83 18.44
CA PHE A 11 -3.82 8.79 17.43
C PHE A 11 -5.07 7.91 17.43
N GLU A 12 -5.75 7.89 16.30
CA GLU A 12 -7.00 7.16 16.11
C GLU A 12 -6.78 5.98 15.16
N ILE A 13 -7.04 4.77 15.64
CA ILE A 13 -6.99 3.57 14.80
C ILE A 13 -8.38 3.32 14.24
N GLY A 14 -8.53 3.66 12.97
CA GLY A 14 -9.75 3.41 12.23
C GLY A 14 -9.93 1.92 11.92
N SER A 15 -11.16 1.42 12.04
CA SER A 15 -11.51 0.03 11.74
C SER A 15 -11.11 -0.37 10.31
N PHE A 16 -11.30 0.54 9.36
CA PHE A 16 -10.92 0.32 7.96
C PHE A 16 -9.41 0.09 7.78
N GLY A 17 -8.58 0.96 8.36
CA GLY A 17 -7.12 0.83 8.27
C GLY A 17 -6.62 -0.45 8.91
N LEU A 18 -7.21 -0.85 10.04
CA LEU A 18 -6.90 -2.13 10.67
C LEU A 18 -7.25 -3.32 9.76
N MET A 19 -8.44 -3.32 9.15
CA MET A 19 -8.85 -4.40 8.24
C MET A 19 -7.94 -4.48 7.00
N VAL A 20 -7.52 -3.34 6.45
CA VAL A 20 -6.54 -3.29 5.35
C VAL A 20 -5.20 -3.89 5.77
N ALA A 21 -4.70 -3.55 6.95
CA ALA A 21 -3.45 -4.11 7.47
C ALA A 21 -3.54 -5.63 7.65
N ILE A 22 -4.64 -6.13 8.24
CA ILE A 22 -4.87 -7.57 8.39
C ILE A 22 -4.93 -8.27 7.03
N GLY A 23 -5.65 -7.71 6.06
CA GLY A 23 -5.71 -8.24 4.70
C GLY A 23 -4.33 -8.30 4.03
N PHE A 24 -3.51 -7.27 4.20
CA PHE A 24 -2.14 -7.25 3.70
C PHE A 24 -1.28 -8.35 4.33
N PHE A 25 -1.29 -8.50 5.67
CA PHE A 25 -0.51 -9.53 6.34
C PHE A 25 -0.99 -10.95 5.99
N ALA A 26 -2.30 -11.15 5.84
CA ALA A 26 -2.84 -12.42 5.38
C ALA A 26 -2.36 -12.75 3.95
N ALA A 27 -2.39 -11.78 3.03
CA ALA A 27 -1.90 -11.94 1.67
C ALA A 27 -0.39 -12.22 1.63
N TYR A 28 0.40 -11.51 2.45
CA TYR A 28 1.83 -11.76 2.61
C TYR A 28 2.10 -13.20 3.09
N TRP A 29 1.38 -13.66 4.11
CA TRP A 29 1.60 -15.00 4.66
C TRP A 29 1.26 -16.11 3.66
N VAL A 30 0.10 -16.01 3.00
CA VAL A 30 -0.30 -16.97 1.96
C VAL A 30 0.68 -16.93 0.79
N GLY A 31 1.06 -15.74 0.35
CA GLY A 31 2.01 -15.56 -0.74
C GLY A 31 3.41 -16.09 -0.41
N MET A 32 3.89 -15.91 0.81
CA MET A 32 5.19 -16.43 1.26
C MET A 32 5.18 -17.95 1.26
N LYS A 33 4.14 -18.59 1.81
CA LYS A 33 3.99 -20.05 1.75
C LYS A 33 4.05 -20.58 0.32
N GLU A 34 3.40 -19.88 -0.61
CA GLU A 34 3.39 -20.24 -2.01
C GLU A 34 4.74 -19.99 -2.70
N ALA A 35 5.43 -18.91 -2.34
CA ALA A 35 6.78 -18.59 -2.81
C ALA A 35 7.77 -19.67 -2.39
N THR A 36 7.78 -20.05 -1.11
CA THR A 36 8.61 -21.15 -0.58
C THR A 36 8.27 -22.47 -1.26
N ARG A 37 6.98 -22.79 -1.47
CA ARG A 37 6.54 -24.00 -2.19
C ARG A 37 7.07 -24.07 -3.62
N LYS A 38 7.25 -22.91 -4.27
CA LYS A 38 7.78 -22.77 -5.63
C LYS A 38 9.30 -22.61 -5.69
N GLY A 39 10.00 -22.67 -4.56
CA GLY A 39 11.46 -22.48 -4.49
C GLY A 39 11.90 -21.03 -4.72
N ILE A 40 10.99 -20.05 -4.58
CA ILE A 40 11.34 -18.63 -4.63
C ILE A 40 11.97 -18.24 -3.30
N ALA A 41 13.18 -17.70 -3.35
CA ALA A 41 13.86 -17.18 -2.16
C ALA A 41 13.01 -16.14 -1.42
N GLU A 42 12.90 -16.29 -0.10
CA GLU A 42 12.05 -15.44 0.76
C GLU A 42 12.41 -13.96 0.61
N ASP A 43 13.71 -13.64 0.53
CA ASP A 43 14.20 -12.28 0.32
C ASP A 43 13.70 -11.66 -0.99
N ARG A 44 13.59 -12.46 -2.06
CA ARG A 44 13.05 -11.97 -3.35
C ARG A 44 11.56 -11.67 -3.23
N PHE A 45 10.81 -12.54 -2.56
CA PHE A 45 9.39 -12.34 -2.35
C PHE A 45 9.09 -11.16 -1.41
N ALA A 46 9.88 -11.00 -0.34
CA ALA A 46 9.78 -9.86 0.56
C ALA A 46 10.07 -8.54 -0.17
N ASN A 47 11.15 -8.50 -0.96
CA ASN A 47 11.47 -7.35 -1.81
C ASN A 47 10.35 -7.04 -2.82
N PHE A 48 9.80 -8.06 -3.46
CA PHE A 48 8.66 -7.92 -4.36
C PHE A 48 7.49 -7.21 -3.67
N ILE A 49 7.06 -7.71 -2.51
CA ILE A 49 5.93 -7.12 -1.78
C ILE A 49 6.23 -5.70 -1.33
N ILE A 50 7.40 -5.43 -0.77
CA ILE A 50 7.76 -4.10 -0.26
C ILE A 50 7.78 -3.08 -1.40
N ILE A 51 8.43 -3.39 -2.52
CA ILE A 51 8.54 -2.46 -3.65
C ILE A 51 7.16 -2.22 -4.27
N THR A 52 6.35 -3.26 -4.46
CA THR A 52 4.98 -3.11 -4.99
C THR A 52 4.09 -2.30 -4.06
N LEU A 53 4.17 -2.52 -2.75
CA LEU A 53 3.41 -1.76 -1.75
C LEU A 53 3.82 -0.28 -1.76
N LEU A 54 5.13 0.01 -1.75
CA LEU A 54 5.64 1.38 -1.78
C LEU A 54 5.25 2.11 -3.06
N ALA A 55 5.35 1.44 -4.21
CA ALA A 55 4.91 2.00 -5.49
C ALA A 55 3.41 2.29 -5.49
N GLY A 56 2.59 1.37 -4.96
CA GLY A 56 1.14 1.60 -4.81
C GLY A 56 0.81 2.77 -3.88
N LEU A 57 1.45 2.86 -2.71
CA LEU A 57 1.25 3.97 -1.79
C LEU A 57 1.66 5.31 -2.42
N LEU A 58 2.80 5.35 -3.10
CA LEU A 58 3.29 6.53 -3.79
C LEU A 58 2.33 6.94 -4.92
N GLY A 59 1.90 5.99 -5.75
CA GLY A 59 0.94 6.25 -6.83
C GLY A 59 -0.40 6.76 -6.32
N ALA A 60 -0.90 6.18 -5.23
CA ALA A 60 -2.13 6.62 -4.58
C ALA A 60 -2.02 8.06 -4.06
N LYS A 61 -0.85 8.44 -3.53
CA LYS A 61 -0.58 9.79 -3.02
C LYS A 61 -0.40 10.80 -4.14
N LEU A 62 0.35 10.45 -5.19
CA LEU A 62 0.54 11.31 -6.36
C LEU A 62 -0.78 11.60 -7.07
N LEU A 63 -1.62 10.58 -7.26
CA LEU A 63 -2.93 10.78 -7.86
C LEU A 63 -3.85 11.62 -6.96
N HIS A 64 -3.78 11.45 -5.63
CA HIS A 64 -4.47 12.34 -4.69
C HIS A 64 -4.03 13.80 -4.89
N VAL A 65 -2.71 14.07 -4.89
CA VAL A 65 -2.22 15.43 -5.13
C VAL A 65 -2.75 15.96 -6.45
N TRP A 66 -2.70 15.17 -7.53
CA TRP A 66 -3.21 15.58 -8.84
C TRP A 66 -4.69 15.97 -8.78
N VAL A 67 -5.55 15.09 -8.28
CA VAL A 67 -7.00 15.30 -8.26
C VAL A 67 -7.39 16.55 -7.46
N TYR A 68 -6.64 16.88 -6.41
CA TYR A 68 -6.91 18.01 -5.52
C TYR A 68 -5.99 19.22 -5.78
N LEU A 69 -5.28 19.25 -6.91
CA LEU A 69 -4.48 20.40 -7.33
C LEU A 69 -5.35 21.67 -7.34
N GLY A 70 -4.88 22.72 -6.67
CA GLY A 70 -5.57 24.02 -6.58
C GLY A 70 -6.52 24.17 -5.39
N GLN A 71 -6.82 23.11 -4.64
CA GLN A 71 -7.58 23.22 -3.38
C GLN A 71 -6.70 23.55 -2.17
N ASP A 72 -5.44 23.12 -2.20
CA ASP A 72 -4.44 23.40 -1.17
C ASP A 72 -3.03 23.35 -1.79
N SER A 73 -2.02 23.75 -1.02
CA SER A 73 -0.61 23.67 -1.40
C SER A 73 -0.18 22.22 -1.64
N ILE A 74 0.65 21.99 -2.67
CA ILE A 74 1.20 20.66 -3.01
C ILE A 74 1.85 20.00 -1.78
N LYS A 75 2.57 20.81 -0.98
CA LYS A 75 3.21 20.34 0.27
C LYS A 75 2.17 19.82 1.27
N ASN A 76 1.06 20.52 1.46
CA ASN A 76 0.02 20.09 2.40
C ASN A 76 -0.67 18.82 1.90
N LEU A 77 -1.01 18.75 0.61
CA LEU A 77 -1.65 17.56 0.01
C LEU A 77 -0.76 16.32 0.07
N PHE A 78 0.56 16.49 -0.14
CA PHE A 78 1.52 15.39 -0.13
C PHE A 78 1.93 14.94 1.28
N PHE A 79 2.11 15.87 2.23
CA PHE A 79 2.51 15.54 3.61
C PHE A 79 1.33 15.31 4.57
N SER A 80 0.10 15.56 4.15
CA SER A 80 -1.08 15.22 4.94
C SER A 80 -1.12 13.72 5.25
N ARG A 81 -1.42 13.38 6.50
CA ARG A 81 -1.67 12.00 6.95
C ARG A 81 -2.88 11.38 6.25
N SER A 82 -3.81 12.19 5.75
CA SER A 82 -4.98 11.75 4.98
C SER A 82 -4.77 11.97 3.48
N GLY A 83 -5.59 11.31 2.67
CA GLY A 83 -5.61 11.51 1.22
C GLY A 83 -4.76 10.50 0.45
N LEU A 84 -5.40 9.38 0.10
CA LEU A 84 -4.91 8.36 -0.82
C LEU A 84 -6.03 8.05 -1.81
N VAL A 85 -5.73 8.05 -3.10
CA VAL A 85 -6.69 7.63 -4.12
C VAL A 85 -6.38 6.19 -4.53
N PHE A 86 -7.33 5.28 -4.30
CA PHE A 86 -7.16 3.84 -4.57
C PHE A 86 -6.68 3.55 -5.99
N TYR A 87 -7.25 4.23 -6.98
CA TYR A 87 -6.86 4.07 -8.40
C TYR A 87 -5.39 4.37 -8.66
N GLY A 88 -4.81 5.35 -7.96
CA GLY A 88 -3.39 5.69 -8.11
C GLY A 88 -2.50 4.56 -7.62
N GLY A 89 -2.95 3.85 -6.58
CA GLY A 89 -2.25 2.66 -6.09
C GLY A 89 -2.32 1.48 -7.03
N LEU A 90 -3.45 1.27 -7.72
CA LEU A 90 -3.55 0.23 -8.75
C LEU A 90 -2.67 0.54 -9.96
N ILE A 91 -2.70 1.79 -10.44
CA ILE A 91 -1.95 2.23 -11.64
C ILE A 91 -0.44 2.12 -11.41
N ALA A 92 0.05 2.37 -10.20
CA ALA A 92 1.48 2.20 -9.90
C ALA A 92 1.82 0.76 -9.47
N GLY A 93 1.01 0.16 -8.60
CA GLY A 93 1.30 -1.15 -8.01
C GLY A 93 1.30 -2.31 -9.01
N ILE A 94 0.31 -2.36 -9.91
CA ILE A 94 0.19 -3.47 -10.88
C ILE A 94 1.39 -3.51 -11.85
N PRO A 95 1.76 -2.41 -12.53
CA PRO A 95 2.92 -2.41 -13.40
C PRO A 95 4.23 -2.69 -12.67
N THR A 96 4.41 -2.17 -11.45
CA THR A 96 5.60 -2.47 -10.63
C THR A 96 5.68 -3.96 -10.28
N GLY A 97 4.58 -4.55 -9.82
CA GLY A 97 4.51 -5.99 -9.57
C GLY A 97 4.83 -6.79 -10.83
N TYR A 98 4.20 -6.46 -11.96
CA TYR A 98 4.47 -7.12 -13.24
C TYR A 98 5.92 -7.02 -13.70
N TYR A 99 6.56 -5.86 -13.50
CA TYR A 99 7.96 -5.68 -13.81
C TYR A 99 8.86 -6.55 -12.92
N LEU A 100 8.57 -6.62 -11.63
CA LEU A 100 9.35 -7.42 -10.68
C LEU A 100 9.17 -8.92 -10.90
N THR A 101 8.01 -9.40 -11.34
CA THR A 101 7.85 -10.82 -11.70
C THR A 101 8.75 -11.21 -12.88
N ARG A 102 8.95 -10.30 -13.85
CA ARG A 102 9.91 -10.52 -14.95
C ARG A 102 11.37 -10.41 -14.52
N LYS A 103 11.66 -9.65 -13.47
CA LYS A 103 13.02 -9.48 -12.93
C LYS A 103 13.44 -10.63 -12.03
N TYR A 104 12.49 -11.24 -11.33
CA TYR A 104 12.74 -12.30 -10.34
C TYR A 104 12.32 -13.70 -10.79
N GLY A 105 11.51 -13.83 -11.85
CA GLY A 105 11.27 -15.09 -12.55
C GLY A 105 12.46 -15.49 -13.40
#